data_AF-A0A965Y6H5-F1
#
_entry.id   AF-A0A965Y6H5-F1
#
_cell.length_a   1.000
_cell.length_b   1.000
_cell.length_c   1.000
_cell.angle_alpha   90.00
_cell.angle_beta   90.00
_cell.angle_gamma   90.00
#
_symmetry.space_group_name_H-M   'P 1'
#
loop_
_entity.id
_entity.type
_entity.pdbx_description
1 polymer ?
#
loop_
_entity_poly.entity_id
_entity_poly.type
_entity_poly.pdbx_seq_one_letter_code
_entity_poly.pdbx_strand_id
1 'polypeptide(L)'
;DRTFQAILPLRGKILNVEKARLDKVLANQEIRTMIQTFGAGVGDDFDPAKLRYHKIIIMTDADVDGAHISTLLLTFFYRYMPAIIEKGYLYLAQPPLYRVQKGKTVTYCYSEKELRTILDGASDSSKISVQRYKGLGEMNPDQLWETTMDPQNRVLKRVEIDDLMEIDEYFSILMGDKVEPRREFIAAHAHEVRNLDV
;
A
#
# COMPACT_ATOMS: atom_id res chain seq x y z
N ASP A 1 -14.01 6.51 -11.47
CA ASP A 1 -14.30 6.81 -12.91
C ASP A 1 -13.89 5.61 -13.75
N ARG A 2 -14.85 4.99 -14.46
CA ARG A 2 -14.62 3.78 -15.27
C ARG A 2 -13.85 4.06 -16.56
N THR A 3 -13.68 5.32 -16.95
CA THR A 3 -12.98 5.69 -18.20
C THR A 3 -11.47 5.51 -18.09
N PHE A 4 -10.90 5.68 -16.89
CA PHE A 4 -9.44 5.62 -16.69
C PHE A 4 -8.99 4.81 -15.47
N GLN A 5 -9.91 4.31 -14.63
CA GLN A 5 -9.57 3.49 -13.47
C GLN A 5 -10.10 2.07 -13.62
N ALA A 6 -9.19 1.10 -13.48
CA ALA A 6 -9.51 -0.30 -13.33
C ALA A 6 -9.24 -0.73 -11.88
N ILE A 7 -10.05 -1.67 -11.37
CA ILE A 7 -9.90 -2.21 -10.01
C ILE A 7 -9.61 -3.70 -10.13
N LEU A 8 -8.52 -4.14 -9.49
CA LEU A 8 -8.18 -5.55 -9.33
C LEU A 8 -8.32 -5.91 -7.85
N PRO A 9 -9.44 -6.54 -7.43
CA PRO A 9 -9.61 -6.96 -6.04
C PRO A 9 -8.74 -8.20 -5.78
N LEU A 10 -7.87 -8.12 -4.77
CA LEU A 10 -7.08 -9.24 -4.30
C LEU A 10 -7.73 -9.86 -3.06
N ARG A 11 -7.76 -11.19 -2.97
CA ARG A 11 -8.38 -11.90 -1.84
C ARG A 11 -7.35 -12.54 -0.92
N GLY A 12 -7.38 -12.17 0.35
CA GLY A 12 -6.49 -12.70 1.37
C GLY A 12 -5.04 -12.20 1.23
N LYS A 13 -4.13 -12.82 2.00
CA LYS A 13 -2.71 -12.49 1.96
C LYS A 13 -2.09 -13.08 0.69
N ILE A 14 -1.33 -12.25 -0.03
CA ILE A 14 -0.58 -12.67 -1.21
C ILE A 14 0.51 -13.67 -0.81
N LEU A 15 0.80 -14.62 -1.69
CA LEU A 15 1.88 -15.58 -1.47
C LEU A 15 3.20 -14.82 -1.35
N ASN A 16 3.96 -15.07 -0.29
CA ASN A 16 5.32 -14.54 -0.18
C ASN A 16 6.20 -15.20 -1.25
N VAL A 17 6.56 -14.41 -2.26
CA VAL A 17 7.31 -14.88 -3.43
C VAL A 17 8.80 -15.03 -3.18
N GLU A 18 9.34 -14.44 -2.11
CA GLU A 18 10.74 -14.60 -1.71
C GLU A 18 11.00 -16.03 -1.21
N LYS A 19 10.00 -16.59 -0.52
CA LYS A 19 10.03 -17.93 0.07
C LYS A 19 9.53 -19.02 -0.88
N ALA A 20 8.67 -18.65 -1.82
CA ALA A 20 8.03 -19.61 -2.70
C ALA A 20 8.89 -19.88 -3.94
N ARG A 21 8.93 -21.16 -4.35
CA ARG A 21 9.51 -21.54 -5.65
C ARG A 21 8.69 -20.96 -6.80
N LEU A 22 9.36 -20.68 -7.92
CA LEU A 22 8.76 -20.03 -9.10
C LEU A 22 7.52 -20.76 -9.62
N ASP A 23 7.53 -22.09 -9.67
CA ASP A 23 6.39 -22.91 -10.10
C ASP A 23 5.14 -22.66 -9.22
N LYS A 24 5.34 -22.55 -7.90
CA LYS A 24 4.27 -22.24 -6.95
C LYS A 24 3.78 -20.80 -7.07
N VAL A 25 4.69 -19.85 -7.31
CA VAL A 25 4.37 -18.44 -7.56
C VAL A 25 3.48 -18.31 -8.79
N LEU A 26 3.87 -18.94 -9.90
CA LEU A 26 3.13 -18.90 -11.16
C LEU A 26 1.83 -19.72 -11.10
N ALA A 27 1.72 -20.71 -10.21
CA ALA A 27 0.47 -21.44 -9.98
C ALA A 27 -0.56 -20.65 -9.13
N ASN A 28 -0.13 -19.61 -8.41
CA ASN A 28 -1.02 -18.83 -7.55
C ASN A 28 -2.01 -17.99 -8.39
N GLN A 29 -3.30 -18.10 -8.07
CA GLN A 29 -4.37 -17.46 -8.84
C GLN A 29 -4.30 -15.92 -8.81
N GLU A 30 -4.02 -15.32 -7.64
CA GLU A 30 -3.93 -13.86 -7.49
C GLU A 30 -2.74 -13.32 -8.30
N ILE A 31 -1.57 -13.97 -8.22
CA ILE A 31 -0.38 -13.61 -8.99
C ILE A 31 -0.61 -13.75 -10.50
N ARG A 32 -1.22 -14.86 -10.95
CA ARG A 32 -1.59 -15.03 -12.37
C ARG A 32 -2.52 -13.93 -12.85
N THR A 33 -3.50 -13.57 -12.03
CA THR A 33 -4.47 -12.51 -12.37
C THR A 33 -3.76 -11.16 -12.47
N MET A 34 -2.82 -10.85 -11.57
CA MET A 34 -1.98 -9.66 -11.67
C MET A 34 -1.15 -9.63 -12.97
N ILE A 35 -0.41 -10.70 -13.27
CA ILE A 35 0.43 -10.80 -14.48
C ILE A 35 -0.42 -10.59 -15.75
N GLN A 36 -1.59 -11.23 -15.83
CA GLN A 36 -2.51 -11.08 -16.96
C GLN A 36 -3.07 -9.66 -17.06
N THR A 37 -3.38 -9.03 -15.92
CA THR A 37 -3.92 -7.67 -15.87
C THR A 37 -2.90 -6.64 -16.34
N PHE A 38 -1.63 -6.78 -15.96
CA PHE A 38 -0.57 -5.88 -16.40
C PHE A 38 -0.20 -6.10 -17.88
N GLY A 39 -0.29 -7.35 -18.35
CA GLY A 39 -0.13 -7.69 -19.77
C GLY A 39 1.30 -7.60 -20.29
N ALA A 40 2.28 -7.45 -19.39
CA ALA A 40 3.69 -7.23 -19.71
C ALA A 40 4.58 -8.47 -19.54
N GLY A 41 4.04 -9.64 -19.14
CA GLY A 41 4.88 -10.78 -18.77
C GLY A 41 5.38 -10.68 -17.32
N VAL A 42 6.40 -11.46 -16.95
CA VAL A 42 6.93 -11.55 -15.58
C VAL A 42 8.37 -12.07 -15.60
N GLY A 43 9.23 -11.60 -14.69
CA GLY A 43 10.63 -12.04 -14.61
C GLY A 43 11.40 -11.75 -15.90
N ASP A 44 12.10 -12.75 -16.41
CA ASP A 44 12.93 -12.62 -17.63
C ASP A 44 12.12 -12.28 -18.89
N ASP A 45 10.83 -12.65 -18.94
CA ASP A 45 9.92 -12.37 -20.06
C ASP A 45 9.18 -11.02 -19.89
N PHE A 46 9.53 -10.21 -18.88
CA PHE A 46 8.86 -8.95 -18.63
C PHE A 46 9.25 -7.88 -19.68
N ASP A 47 8.23 -7.36 -20.37
CA ASP A 47 8.33 -6.34 -21.40
C ASP A 47 7.56 -5.07 -20.98
N PRO A 48 8.26 -4.01 -20.51
CA PRO A 48 7.62 -2.80 -20.06
C PRO A 48 6.88 -2.03 -21.17
N ALA A 49 7.14 -2.30 -22.45
CA ALA A 49 6.43 -1.65 -23.55
C ALA A 49 5.00 -2.16 -23.72
N LYS A 50 4.69 -3.36 -23.22
CA LYS A 50 3.35 -3.97 -23.27
C LYS A 50 2.48 -3.63 -22.05
N LEU A 51 3.00 -2.86 -21.11
CA LEU A 51 2.32 -2.52 -19.88
C LEU A 51 1.02 -1.75 -20.16
N ARG A 52 -0.11 -2.28 -19.68
CA ARG A 52 -1.43 -1.67 -19.91
C ARG A 52 -1.70 -0.43 -19.07
N TYR A 53 -1.08 -0.34 -17.89
CA TYR A 53 -1.32 0.73 -16.92
C TYR A 53 0.00 1.33 -16.46
N HIS A 54 0.16 2.64 -16.62
CA HIS A 54 1.36 3.40 -16.25
C HIS A 54 1.24 4.05 -14.86
N LYS A 55 0.20 3.66 -14.10
CA LYS A 55 -0.03 4.06 -12.71
C LYS A 55 -0.71 2.90 -11.99
N ILE A 56 0.09 2.11 -11.29
CA ILE A 56 -0.34 0.98 -10.48
C ILE A 56 -0.36 1.45 -9.03
N ILE A 57 -1.53 1.42 -8.42
CA ILE A 57 -1.75 1.91 -7.06
C ILE A 57 -2.08 0.70 -6.19
N ILE A 58 -1.20 0.38 -5.25
CA ILE A 58 -1.49 -0.55 -4.16
C ILE A 58 -2.35 0.20 -3.15
N MET A 59 -3.55 -0.30 -2.91
CA MET A 59 -4.51 0.28 -1.99
C MET A 59 -4.92 -0.79 -0.99
N THR A 60 -4.36 -0.70 0.21
CA THR A 60 -4.61 -1.60 1.34
C THR A 60 -5.13 -0.83 2.53
N ASP A 61 -5.65 -1.55 3.53
CA ASP A 61 -6.07 -0.96 4.79
C ASP A 61 -4.90 -0.29 5.53
N ALA A 62 -5.23 0.66 6.42
CA ALA A 62 -4.25 1.41 7.21
C ALA A 62 -3.74 0.65 8.44
N ASP A 63 -4.14 -0.62 8.59
CA ASP A 63 -3.78 -1.48 9.70
C ASP A 63 -2.51 -2.32 9.42
N VAL A 64 -2.14 -3.13 10.40
CA VAL A 64 -0.96 -4.00 10.34
C VAL A 64 -1.06 -5.08 9.26
N ASP A 65 -2.27 -5.53 8.93
CA ASP A 65 -2.49 -6.53 7.88
C ASP A 65 -2.36 -5.91 6.49
N GLY A 66 -2.84 -4.68 6.30
CA GLY A 66 -2.64 -3.89 5.10
C GLY A 66 -1.17 -3.57 4.85
N ALA A 67 -0.41 -3.23 5.91
CA ALA A 67 1.03 -3.07 5.83
C ALA A 67 1.73 -4.35 5.37
N HIS A 68 1.34 -5.51 5.91
CA HIS A 68 1.89 -6.79 5.49
C HIS A 68 1.57 -7.14 4.03
N ILE A 69 0.32 -6.93 3.58
CA ILE A 69 -0.07 -7.13 2.17
C ILE A 69 0.74 -6.21 1.24
N SER A 70 0.91 -4.95 1.64
CA SER A 70 1.73 -3.99 0.89
C SER A 70 3.16 -4.48 0.74
N THR A 71 3.79 -4.97 1.82
CA THR A 71 5.15 -5.52 1.75
C THR A 71 5.23 -6.73 0.81
N LEU A 72 4.26 -7.65 0.85
CA LEU A 72 4.21 -8.81 -0.05
C LEU A 72 4.11 -8.39 -1.53
N LEU A 73 3.30 -7.38 -1.83
CA LEU A 73 3.16 -6.83 -3.18
C LEU A 73 4.43 -6.11 -3.62
N LEU A 74 5.05 -5.32 -2.75
CA LEU A 74 6.33 -4.66 -3.02
C LEU A 74 7.42 -5.68 -3.33
N THR A 75 7.51 -6.77 -2.57
CA THR A 75 8.42 -7.89 -2.86
C THR A 75 8.13 -8.50 -4.23
N PHE A 76 6.86 -8.71 -4.58
CA PHE A 76 6.49 -9.21 -5.90
C PHE A 76 6.93 -8.30 -7.04
N PHE A 77 6.63 -7.00 -6.96
CA PHE A 77 7.04 -6.05 -7.98
C PHE A 77 8.56 -5.94 -8.07
N TYR A 78 9.25 -5.87 -6.95
CA TYR A 78 10.71 -5.77 -6.92
C TYR A 78 11.39 -7.00 -7.54
N ARG A 79 10.93 -8.22 -7.19
CA ARG A 79 11.54 -9.46 -7.69
C ARG A 79 11.21 -9.79 -9.14
N TYR A 80 10.02 -9.45 -9.61
CA TYR A 80 9.52 -9.94 -10.89
C TYR A 80 9.20 -8.87 -11.93
N MET A 81 9.07 -7.61 -11.52
CA MET A 81 8.72 -6.49 -12.40
C MET A 81 9.43 -5.18 -11.97
N PRO A 82 10.75 -5.18 -11.70
CA PRO A 82 11.45 -4.02 -11.13
C PRO A 82 11.31 -2.77 -12.01
N ALA A 83 11.26 -2.94 -13.33
CA ALA A 83 11.06 -1.86 -14.30
C ALA A 83 9.77 -1.05 -14.09
N ILE A 84 8.74 -1.60 -13.41
CA ILE A 84 7.54 -0.82 -13.02
C ILE A 84 7.91 0.24 -11.97
N ILE A 85 8.78 -0.12 -11.03
CA ILE A 85 9.24 0.76 -9.96
C ILE A 85 10.23 1.78 -10.53
N GLU A 86 11.20 1.32 -11.33
CA GLU A 86 12.21 2.19 -11.97
C GLU A 86 11.60 3.25 -12.89
N LYS A 87 10.51 2.91 -13.60
CA LYS A 87 9.77 3.88 -14.42
C LYS A 87 8.83 4.80 -13.63
N GLY A 88 8.76 4.61 -12.30
CA GLY A 88 7.94 5.42 -11.40
C GLY A 88 6.44 5.15 -11.54
N TYR A 89 6.04 3.94 -11.94
CA TYR A 89 4.64 3.58 -12.15
C TYR A 89 3.97 2.97 -10.91
N LEU A 90 4.73 2.59 -9.88
CA LEU A 90 4.19 1.99 -8.65
C LEU A 90 3.94 3.04 -7.56
N TYR A 91 2.76 2.99 -6.96
CA TYR A 91 2.34 3.90 -5.90
C TYR A 91 1.63 3.16 -4.76
N LEU A 92 1.72 3.69 -3.55
CA LEU A 92 0.89 3.32 -2.41
C LEU A 92 -0.17 4.40 -2.20
N ALA A 93 -1.45 4.02 -2.18
CA ALA A 93 -2.51 4.93 -1.73
C ALA A 93 -2.44 5.13 -0.23
N GLN A 94 -2.68 6.35 0.24
CA GLN A 94 -2.80 6.65 1.65
C GLN A 94 -4.25 6.98 1.98
N PRO A 95 -5.02 6.04 2.56
CA PRO A 95 -6.35 6.34 3.06
C PRO A 95 -6.29 7.27 4.29
N PRO A 96 -7.35 8.07 4.53
CA PRO A 96 -7.44 8.89 5.72
C PRO A 96 -7.62 8.02 6.97
N LEU A 97 -7.04 8.46 8.07
CA LEU A 97 -7.18 7.82 9.39
C LEU A 97 -8.43 8.32 10.13
N TYR A 98 -8.85 9.56 9.87
CA TYR A 98 -9.98 10.18 10.56
C TYR A 98 -10.86 10.96 9.59
N ARG A 99 -12.16 10.99 9.91
CA ARG A 99 -13.16 11.91 9.36
C ARG A 99 -13.64 12.81 10.48
N VAL A 100 -13.44 14.10 10.32
CA VAL A 100 -13.84 15.14 11.26
C VAL A 100 -15.02 15.89 10.66
N GLN A 101 -16.13 15.95 11.38
CA GLN A 101 -17.34 16.65 10.97
C GLN A 101 -17.70 17.74 11.97
N LYS A 102 -17.87 18.97 11.46
CA LYS A 102 -18.35 20.13 12.21
C LYS A 102 -19.56 20.73 11.50
N GLY A 103 -20.76 20.42 11.99
CA GLY A 103 -22.00 20.78 11.31
C GLY A 103 -22.09 20.13 9.92
N LYS A 104 -22.06 20.96 8.86
CA LYS A 104 -22.09 20.51 7.46
C LYS A 104 -20.70 20.31 6.84
N THR A 105 -19.65 20.80 7.48
CA THR A 105 -18.28 20.70 6.96
C THR A 105 -17.67 19.35 7.37
N VAL A 106 -17.10 18.65 6.40
CA VAL A 106 -16.38 17.40 6.58
C VAL A 106 -14.92 17.62 6.18
N THR A 107 -14.00 17.10 6.99
CA THR A 107 -12.56 17.17 6.72
C THR A 107 -11.93 15.83 7.05
N TYR A 108 -11.10 15.33 6.15
CA TYR A 108 -10.36 14.09 6.32
C TYR A 108 -8.96 14.37 6.84
N CYS A 109 -8.47 13.56 7.78
CA CYS A 109 -7.13 13.67 8.34
C CYS A 109 -6.35 12.39 8.07
N TYR A 110 -5.11 12.54 7.64
CA TYR A 110 -4.18 11.45 7.32
C TYR A 110 -3.13 11.22 8.41
N SER A 111 -3.16 12.04 9.47
CA SER A 111 -2.29 11.91 10.62
C SER A 111 -3.00 12.34 11.91
N GLU A 112 -2.53 11.83 13.04
CA GLU A 112 -2.99 12.29 14.35
C GLU A 112 -2.67 13.78 14.57
N LYS A 113 -1.56 14.26 13.99
CA LYS A 113 -1.17 15.67 14.04
C LYS A 113 -2.21 16.57 13.36
N GLU A 114 -2.72 16.18 12.20
CA GLU A 114 -3.79 16.91 11.51
C GLU A 114 -5.06 16.94 12.35
N LEU A 115 -5.45 15.80 12.92
CA LEU A 115 -6.59 15.72 13.82
C LEU A 115 -6.45 16.70 15.01
N ARG A 116 -5.31 16.64 15.72
CA ARG A 116 -5.04 17.53 16.86
C ARG A 116 -5.09 19.00 16.46
N THR A 117 -4.50 19.36 15.32
CA THR A 117 -4.54 20.74 14.80
C THR A 117 -5.97 21.24 14.61
N ILE A 118 -6.87 20.39 14.08
CA ILE A 118 -8.28 20.75 13.91
C ILE A 118 -9.00 20.88 15.25
N LEU A 119 -8.73 19.99 16.20
CA LEU A 119 -9.35 20.01 17.52
C LEU A 119 -8.89 21.21 18.37
N ASP A 120 -7.59 21.51 18.38
CA ASP A 120 -7.00 22.61 19.14
C ASP A 120 -7.41 23.98 18.56
N GLY A 121 -7.59 24.07 17.24
CA GLY A 121 -8.10 25.27 16.56
C GLY A 121 -9.62 25.48 16.70
N ALA A 122 -10.35 24.54 17.29
CA ALA A 122 -11.80 24.62 17.40
C ALA A 122 -12.22 25.46 18.61
N SER A 123 -13.00 26.51 18.37
CA SER A 123 -13.63 27.33 19.42
C SER A 123 -14.59 26.55 20.33
N ASP A 124 -15.14 25.43 19.84
CA ASP A 124 -16.09 24.58 20.56
C ASP A 124 -15.95 23.13 20.06
N SER A 125 -15.22 22.32 20.81
CA SER A 125 -14.95 20.91 20.49
C SER A 125 -16.17 20.02 20.65
N SER A 126 -17.19 20.44 21.42
CA SER A 126 -18.41 19.66 21.65
C SER A 126 -19.28 19.47 20.39
N LYS A 127 -19.08 20.33 19.39
CA LYS A 127 -19.78 20.29 18.10
C LYS A 127 -19.02 19.52 17.02
N ILE A 128 -17.89 18.90 17.37
CA ILE A 128 -17.05 18.14 16.45
C ILE A 128 -17.31 16.66 16.66
N SER A 129 -17.69 15.97 15.58
CA SER A 129 -17.76 14.52 15.54
C SER A 129 -16.50 13.99 14.84
N VAL A 130 -15.81 13.05 15.47
CA VAL A 130 -14.64 12.38 14.91
C VAL A 130 -14.97 10.91 14.71
N GLN A 131 -14.81 10.44 13.48
CA GLN A 131 -14.85 9.02 13.13
C GLN A 131 -13.43 8.58 12.78
N ARG A 132 -13.00 7.45 13.32
CA ARG A 132 -11.72 6.83 12.99
C ARG A 132 -11.97 5.70 11.99
N TYR A 133 -11.14 5.63 10.96
CA TYR A 133 -11.12 4.51 10.01
C TYR A 133 -10.03 3.53 10.40
N LYS A 134 -10.35 2.24 10.43
CA LYS A 134 -9.37 1.15 10.61
C LYS A 134 -9.01 0.49 9.28
N GLY A 135 -9.95 0.44 8.35
CA GLY A 135 -9.76 -0.13 7.03
C GLY A 135 -10.65 0.53 5.98
N LEU A 136 -10.35 0.27 4.71
CA LEU A 136 -11.07 0.78 3.54
C LEU A 136 -12.52 0.27 3.53
N GLY A 137 -12.78 -0.92 4.08
CA GLY A 137 -14.12 -1.49 4.18
C GLY A 137 -15.09 -0.72 5.09
N GLU A 138 -14.59 0.19 5.94
CA GLU A 138 -15.42 1.07 6.78
C GLU A 138 -15.87 2.34 6.03
N MET A 139 -15.34 2.57 4.82
CA MET A 139 -15.70 3.70 3.97
C MET A 139 -16.82 3.33 3.02
N ASN A 140 -17.77 4.24 2.85
CA ASN A 140 -18.73 4.12 1.75
C ASN A 140 -18.06 4.48 0.40
N PRO A 141 -18.67 4.15 -0.75
CA PRO A 141 -18.07 4.41 -2.06
C PRO A 141 -17.71 5.88 -2.32
N ASP A 142 -18.53 6.82 -1.86
CA ASP A 142 -18.31 8.26 -2.06
C ASP A 142 -17.10 8.73 -1.25
N GLN A 143 -16.99 8.29 0.01
CA GLN A 143 -15.83 8.58 0.87
C GLN A 143 -14.54 8.00 0.28
N LEU A 144 -14.58 6.76 -0.20
CA LEU A 144 -13.42 6.13 -0.83
C LEU A 144 -13.01 6.92 -2.09
N TRP A 145 -13.99 7.33 -2.90
CA TRP A 145 -13.74 8.14 -4.09
C TRP A 145 -13.06 9.46 -3.73
N GLU A 146 -13.68 10.25 -2.87
CA GLU A 146 -13.21 11.59 -2.49
C GLU A 146 -11.81 11.59 -1.87
N THR A 147 -11.44 10.52 -1.16
CA THR A 147 -10.21 10.51 -0.35
C THR A 147 -9.06 9.75 -1.00
N THR A 148 -9.33 8.68 -1.75
CA THR A 148 -8.27 7.76 -2.23
C THR A 148 -8.26 7.55 -3.74
N MET A 149 -9.39 7.74 -4.42
CA MET A 149 -9.47 7.45 -5.86
C MET A 149 -9.46 8.70 -6.74
N ASP A 150 -10.02 9.81 -6.26
CA ASP A 150 -10.11 11.07 -6.99
C ASP A 150 -8.71 11.65 -7.26
N PRO A 151 -8.28 11.81 -8.53
CA PRO A 151 -7.00 12.41 -8.87
C PRO A 151 -6.74 13.80 -8.29
N GLN A 152 -7.79 14.57 -7.96
CA GLN A 152 -7.64 15.92 -7.40
C GLN A 152 -7.30 15.91 -5.90
N ASN A 153 -7.78 14.90 -5.18
CA ASN A 153 -7.77 14.89 -3.72
C ASN A 153 -6.92 13.76 -3.12
N ARG A 154 -6.66 12.69 -3.88
CA ARG A 154 -5.95 11.50 -3.38
C ARG A 154 -4.50 11.80 -3.00
N VAL A 155 -4.06 11.16 -1.93
CA VAL A 155 -2.66 11.16 -1.49
C VAL A 155 -2.00 9.86 -1.91
N LEU A 156 -0.97 9.94 -2.75
CA LEU A 156 -0.20 8.80 -3.24
C LEU A 156 1.26 8.96 -2.86
N LYS A 157 1.88 7.88 -2.38
CA LYS A 157 3.34 7.75 -2.24
C LYS A 157 3.88 7.01 -3.45
N ARG A 158 4.80 7.62 -4.21
CA ARG A 158 5.52 6.92 -5.28
C ARG A 158 6.58 6.01 -4.66
N VAL A 159 6.69 4.79 -5.17
CA VAL A 159 7.73 3.83 -4.77
C VAL A 159 8.96 4.06 -5.64
N GLU A 160 10.13 4.13 -5.02
CA GLU A 160 11.43 4.37 -5.67
C GLU A 160 12.44 3.31 -5.20
N ILE A 161 13.45 3.06 -6.03
CA ILE A 161 14.57 2.18 -5.73
C ILE A 161 15.80 3.06 -5.62
N ASP A 162 16.39 3.10 -4.42
CA ASP A 162 17.58 3.91 -4.15
C ASP A 162 18.84 3.03 -4.15
N ASP A 163 19.04 2.23 -3.10
CA ASP A 163 20.17 1.30 -2.99
C ASP A 163 19.72 -0.15 -3.20
N LEU A 164 20.09 -0.71 -4.36
CA LEU A 164 19.76 -2.09 -4.72
C LEU A 164 20.34 -3.12 -3.75
N MET A 165 21.54 -2.89 -3.22
CA MET A 165 22.19 -3.85 -2.31
C MET A 165 21.48 -3.88 -0.98
N GLU A 166 21.17 -2.71 -0.42
CA GLU A 166 20.45 -2.58 0.84
C GLU A 166 19.03 -3.15 0.72
N ILE A 167 18.33 -2.85 -0.37
CA ILE A 167 16.97 -3.36 -0.62
C ILE A 167 16.98 -4.89 -0.75
N ASP A 168 17.95 -5.47 -1.47
CA ASP A 168 18.08 -6.93 -1.59
C ASP A 168 18.33 -7.60 -0.23
N GLU A 169 19.19 -6.99 0.59
CA GLU A 169 19.45 -7.45 1.95
C GLU A 169 18.18 -7.40 2.80
N TYR A 170 17.45 -6.29 2.79
CA TYR A 170 16.19 -6.16 3.53
C TYR A 170 15.13 -7.15 3.09
N PHE A 171 14.92 -7.36 1.78
CA PHE A 171 13.97 -8.38 1.33
C PHE A 171 14.40 -9.79 1.72
N SER A 172 15.70 -10.11 1.64
CA SER A 172 16.23 -11.40 2.06
C SER A 172 16.02 -11.66 3.56
N ILE A 173 16.29 -10.67 4.40
CA ILE A 173 16.09 -10.74 5.86
C ILE A 173 14.60 -10.81 6.21
N LEU A 174 13.79 -9.86 5.71
CA LEU A 174 12.40 -9.69 6.13
C LEU A 174 11.48 -10.71 5.47
N MET A 175 11.72 -11.10 4.23
CA MET A 175 10.81 -11.95 3.45
C MET A 175 11.34 -13.36 3.19
N GLY A 176 12.63 -13.61 3.44
CA GLY A 176 13.26 -14.91 3.21
C GLY A 176 12.85 -16.03 4.18
N ASP A 177 13.57 -17.14 4.13
CA ASP A 177 13.23 -18.35 4.90
C ASP A 177 13.84 -18.40 6.30
N LYS A 178 14.90 -17.63 6.55
CA LYS A 178 15.65 -17.68 7.80
C LYS A 178 14.92 -16.88 8.88
N VAL A 179 14.56 -17.55 9.97
CA VAL A 179 13.85 -16.93 11.09
C VAL A 179 14.78 -16.08 11.95
N GLU A 180 16.00 -16.56 12.22
CA GLU A 180 16.91 -15.90 13.17
C GLU A 180 17.33 -14.49 12.72
N PRO A 181 17.80 -14.26 11.47
CA PRO A 181 18.19 -12.92 11.02
C PRO A 181 17.01 -11.94 11.05
N ARG A 182 15.81 -12.41 10.70
CA ARG A 182 14.59 -11.60 10.80
C ARG A 182 14.31 -11.20 12.25
N ARG A 183 14.43 -12.15 13.18
CA ARG A 183 14.18 -11.91 14.60
C ARG A 183 15.18 -10.89 15.16
N GLU A 184 16.45 -11.04 14.85
CA GLU A 184 17.51 -10.11 15.24
C GLU A 184 17.25 -8.71 14.67
N PHE A 185 16.91 -8.62 13.38
CA PHE A 185 16.57 -7.36 12.72
C PHE A 185 15.38 -6.67 13.39
N ILE A 186 14.29 -7.39 13.63
CA ILE A 186 13.11 -6.83 14.32
C ILE A 186 13.49 -6.38 15.73
N ALA A 187 14.24 -7.17 16.49
CA ALA A 187 14.65 -6.80 17.84
C ALA A 187 15.56 -5.56 17.86
N ALA A 188 16.45 -5.44 16.88
CA ALA A 188 17.33 -4.29 16.72
C ALA A 188 16.56 -3.02 16.35
N HIS A 189 15.60 -3.10 15.42
CA HIS A 189 14.96 -1.89 14.85
C HIS A 189 13.56 -1.57 15.37
N ALA A 190 12.92 -2.47 16.14
CA ALA A 190 11.53 -2.25 16.61
C ALA A 190 11.34 -0.97 17.42
N HIS A 191 12.37 -0.55 18.16
CA HIS A 191 12.34 0.66 18.99
C HIS A 191 12.49 1.97 18.20
N GLU A 192 12.98 1.89 16.95
CA GLU A 192 13.17 3.03 16.06
C GLU A 192 11.85 3.44 15.39
N VAL A 193 10.88 2.52 15.33
CA VAL A 193 9.59 2.73 14.67
C VAL A 193 8.59 3.28 15.68
N ARG A 194 8.18 4.54 15.49
CA ARG A 194 7.18 5.20 16.35
C ARG A 194 5.73 4.76 16.10
N ASN A 195 5.44 4.10 14.97
CA ASN A 195 4.08 3.85 14.49
C ASN A 195 3.81 2.37 14.14
N LEU A 196 4.26 1.42 14.97
CA LEU A 196 3.95 -0.01 14.73
C LEU A 196 2.49 -0.38 15.07
N ASP A 197 1.85 0.38 15.96
CA ASP A 197 0.46 0.18 16.39
C ASP A 197 -0.21 1.55 16.60
N VAL A 198 -0.58 2.26 15.52
CA VAL A 198 -1.49 3.42 15.65
C VAL A 198 -2.90 2.99 15.34
#